data_AF-A0A177B8B5-F1
#
_entry.id   AF-A0A177B8B5-F1
#
_cell.length_a   1.000
_cell.length_b   1.000
_cell.length_c   1.000
_cell.angle_alpha   90.00
_cell.angle_beta   90.00
_cell.angle_gamma   90.00
#
_symmetry.space_group_name_H-M   'P 1'
#
loop_
_entity.id
_entity.type
_entity.pdbx_description
1 polymer ?
#
loop_
_entity_poly.entity_id
_entity_poly.type
_entity_poly.pdbx_seq_one_letter_code
_entity_poly.pdbx_strand_id
1 'polypeptide(L)'
;MSQRNVNNIIGNYILFNFNDRKIPTVINVLWRLLWLKETKKQKIFGEYLIILQSPTLPGAQFDIDRTHIYFYKLTLVLSILSFLFNFGAFCTPYWLISWPRFHTPFKRIGLWTVCFDGLSLKRDENMQSYYGCWWIFTTYFWRLRKTMFPPWFVIVQISSTISIILDIICIVLLSISRNSALKGTISSMYQYLFSIQLLNAISVLFNLLAIFLFGIYANNVTTWMPNQDISYLYISYASAVVSAIIGLFILIINFLFMFYIRNKPSLVPATEKALTTEL
;
A
#
# COMPACT_ATOMS: atom_id res chain seq x y z
N MET A 1 -20.71 -45.90 44.21
CA MET A 1 -19.43 -45.52 44.84
C MET A 1 -18.32 -45.86 43.86
N SER A 2 -17.39 -45.02 43.44
CA SER A 2 -16.96 -43.68 43.83
C SER A 2 -16.15 -43.15 42.65
N GLN A 3 -16.40 -41.92 42.22
CA GLN A 3 -15.43 -41.12 41.47
C GLN A 3 -14.13 -40.98 42.29
N ARG A 4 -12.96 -41.03 41.64
CA ARG A 4 -11.76 -40.25 41.96
C ARG A 4 -10.73 -40.45 40.84
N ASN A 5 -10.50 -39.46 39.97
CA ASN A 5 -9.57 -38.33 40.11
C ASN A 5 -8.14 -38.72 39.69
N VAL A 6 -7.59 -38.00 38.71
CA VAL A 6 -6.45 -37.07 38.86
C VAL A 6 -5.74 -36.94 37.51
N ASN A 7 -5.97 -35.78 36.91
CA ASN A 7 -5.13 -35.16 35.90
C ASN A 7 -3.68 -35.12 36.40
N ASN A 8 -2.79 -35.82 35.71
CA ASN A 8 -1.34 -35.60 35.75
C ASN A 8 -0.84 -35.95 34.37
N ILE A 9 -0.40 -34.95 33.59
CA ILE A 9 0.64 -34.97 32.54
C ILE A 9 0.48 -33.61 31.83
N ILE A 10 0.88 -32.52 32.48
CA ILE A 10 1.40 -31.33 31.80
C ILE A 10 2.50 -30.77 32.70
N GLY A 11 3.71 -31.27 32.50
CA GLY A 11 4.92 -30.79 33.15
C GLY A 11 6.10 -31.13 32.26
N ASN A 12 6.97 -30.13 32.06
CA ASN A 12 8.23 -30.13 31.32
C ASN A 12 8.01 -29.92 29.82
N TYR A 13 8.41 -28.80 29.21
CA TYR A 13 9.75 -28.21 29.05
C TYR A 13 9.48 -26.79 28.47
N ILE A 14 10.09 -25.67 28.81
CA ILE A 14 11.50 -25.30 29.02
C ILE A 14 11.52 -24.00 29.84
N LEU A 15 12.36 -24.00 30.87
CA LEU A 15 12.89 -22.82 31.55
C LEU A 15 13.93 -22.14 30.64
N PHE A 16 13.79 -20.84 30.40
CA PHE A 16 14.97 -19.98 30.23
C PHE A 16 14.99 -18.95 31.34
N ASN A 17 16.06 -19.05 32.12
CA ASN A 17 16.35 -18.31 33.33
C ASN A 17 17.11 -17.03 32.97
N PHE A 18 16.60 -15.88 33.37
CA PHE A 18 17.39 -14.66 33.53
C PHE A 18 17.11 -14.11 34.92
N ASN A 19 18.04 -14.37 35.83
CA ASN A 19 18.09 -13.81 37.17
C ASN A 19 19.26 -12.83 37.23
N ASP A 20 18.99 -11.52 37.25
CA ASP A 20 19.72 -10.60 38.12
C ASP A 20 19.02 -9.24 38.27
N ARG A 21 18.66 -8.94 39.53
CA ARG A 21 18.43 -7.66 40.23
C ARG A 21 17.57 -6.52 39.63
N LYS A 22 16.47 -6.29 40.36
CA LYS A 22 15.90 -5.01 40.85
C LYS A 22 15.63 -3.90 39.82
N ILE A 23 14.36 -3.81 39.41
CA ILE A 23 13.40 -2.69 39.52
C ILE A 23 12.17 -3.12 38.69
N PRO A 24 10.95 -3.20 39.23
CA PRO A 24 9.78 -3.44 38.39
C PRO A 24 9.54 -2.18 37.56
N THR A 25 10.01 -2.20 36.30
CA THR A 25 9.68 -1.16 35.33
C THR A 25 8.16 -1.07 35.20
N VAL A 26 7.64 0.15 35.13
CA VAL A 26 6.22 0.48 34.92
C VAL A 26 5.61 -0.34 33.77
N ILE A 27 6.44 -0.73 32.80
CA ILE A 27 6.12 -1.61 31.67
C ILE A 27 5.69 -3.02 32.10
N ASN A 28 6.33 -3.64 33.10
CA ASN A 28 5.94 -4.98 33.58
C ASN A 28 4.63 -4.95 34.37
N VAL A 29 4.38 -3.86 35.11
CA VAL A 29 3.08 -3.65 35.79
C VAL A 29 1.99 -3.35 34.76
N LEU A 30 2.27 -2.53 33.75
CA LEU A 30 1.36 -2.27 32.61
C LEU A 30 1.08 -3.54 31.81
N TRP A 31 2.08 -4.38 31.55
CA TRP A 31 1.88 -5.66 30.87
C TRP A 31 1.01 -6.61 31.68
N ARG A 32 1.21 -6.67 33.00
CA ARG A 32 0.36 -7.48 33.90
C ARG A 32 -1.05 -6.94 33.98
N LEU A 33 -1.23 -5.62 33.99
CA LEU A 33 -2.56 -4.97 33.98
C LEU A 33 -3.26 -5.13 32.64
N LEU A 34 -2.53 -5.04 31.52
CA LEU A 34 -3.06 -5.33 30.17
C LEU A 34 -3.46 -6.80 30.04
N TRP A 35 -2.64 -7.72 30.54
CA TRP A 35 -2.95 -9.15 30.53
C TRP A 35 -4.13 -9.52 31.46
N LEU A 36 -4.25 -8.88 32.63
CA LEU A 36 -5.41 -9.01 33.52
C LEU A 36 -6.68 -8.40 32.92
N LYS A 37 -6.56 -7.34 32.11
CA LYS A 37 -7.67 -6.76 31.35
C LYS A 37 -8.14 -7.71 30.25
N GLU A 38 -7.22 -8.38 29.56
CA GLU A 38 -7.53 -9.36 28.51
C GLU A 38 -8.19 -10.64 29.07
N THR A 39 -7.72 -11.13 30.22
CA THR A 39 -8.27 -12.35 30.86
C THR A 39 -9.65 -12.14 31.50
N LYS A 40 -9.92 -10.97 32.12
CA LYS A 40 -11.28 -10.62 32.55
C LYS A 40 -12.23 -10.45 31.36
N LYS A 41 -11.75 -9.94 30.23
CA LYS A 41 -12.54 -9.84 28.99
C LYS A 41 -12.94 -11.22 28.47
N GLN A 42 -12.07 -12.22 28.55
CA GLN A 42 -12.38 -13.61 28.16
C GLN A 42 -13.36 -14.30 29.13
N LYS A 43 -13.24 -14.06 30.45
CA LYS A 43 -14.13 -14.68 31.43
C LYS A 43 -15.55 -14.09 31.37
N ILE A 44 -15.67 -12.79 31.12
CA ILE A 44 -16.96 -12.12 30.85
C ILE A 44 -17.53 -12.62 29.50
N PHE A 45 -16.70 -12.82 28.47
CA PHE A 45 -17.15 -13.39 27.19
C PHE A 45 -17.73 -14.81 27.30
N GLY A 46 -17.24 -15.62 28.26
CA GLY A 46 -17.75 -16.98 28.50
C GLY A 46 -19.18 -17.01 29.03
N GLU A 47 -19.59 -16.04 29.85
CA GLU A 47 -20.95 -15.98 30.42
C GLU A 47 -21.97 -15.41 29.41
N TYR A 48 -21.55 -14.49 28.53
CA TYR A 48 -22.42 -14.01 27.44
C TYR A 48 -22.61 -15.03 26.31
N LEU A 49 -21.69 -16.00 26.16
CA LEU A 49 -21.79 -17.05 25.14
C LEU A 49 -22.97 -18.02 25.38
N ILE A 50 -23.42 -18.16 26.63
CA ILE A 50 -24.52 -19.08 27.00
C ILE A 50 -25.89 -18.42 26.79
N ILE A 51 -25.97 -17.08 26.85
CA ILE A 51 -27.24 -16.33 26.71
C ILE A 51 -27.54 -15.98 25.23
N LEU A 52 -26.54 -16.00 24.35
CA LEU A 52 -26.71 -15.74 22.91
C LEU A 52 -27.09 -16.99 22.08
N GLN A 53 -27.49 -18.08 22.73
CA GLN A 53 -28.13 -19.21 22.07
C GLN A 53 -29.62 -18.95 21.84
N SER A 54 -29.95 -17.77 21.31
CA SER A 54 -31.21 -17.56 20.57
C SER A 54 -30.91 -17.76 19.09
N PRO A 55 -31.78 -18.44 18.33
CA PRO A 55 -31.55 -18.69 16.91
C PRO A 55 -31.66 -17.34 16.17
N THR A 56 -30.52 -16.69 15.97
CA THR A 56 -30.41 -15.59 15.02
C THR A 56 -30.69 -16.16 13.62
N LEU A 57 -31.59 -15.51 12.89
CA LEU A 57 -32.02 -15.88 11.54
C LEU A 57 -30.80 -16.19 10.64
N PRO A 58 -30.62 -17.45 10.17
CA PRO A 58 -29.40 -17.89 9.49
C PRO A 58 -29.19 -17.29 8.10
N GLY A 59 -30.17 -16.54 7.57
CA GLY A 59 -30.07 -15.91 6.24
C GLY A 59 -29.27 -14.60 6.20
N ALA A 60 -29.29 -13.80 7.26
CA ALA A 60 -28.75 -12.43 7.21
C ALA A 60 -27.25 -12.32 7.56
N GLN A 61 -26.75 -13.19 8.45
CA GLN A 61 -25.33 -13.21 8.81
C GLN A 61 -24.47 -13.85 7.69
N PHE A 62 -24.99 -14.88 7.03
CA PHE A 62 -24.28 -15.67 6.02
C PHE A 62 -23.97 -14.90 4.72
N ASP A 63 -24.75 -13.88 4.39
CA ASP A 63 -24.60 -13.10 3.14
C ASP A 63 -23.55 -11.97 3.25
N ILE A 64 -23.34 -11.49 4.48
CA ILE A 64 -22.37 -10.43 4.82
C ILE A 64 -20.94 -10.95 4.64
N ASP A 65 -20.64 -12.13 5.18
CA ASP A 65 -19.29 -12.72 5.13
C ASP A 65 -18.82 -12.99 3.69
N ARG A 66 -19.72 -13.45 2.81
CA ARG A 66 -19.38 -13.79 1.42
C ARG A 66 -19.07 -12.54 0.58
N THR A 67 -19.88 -11.50 0.72
CA THR A 67 -19.71 -10.24 -0.03
C THR A 67 -18.39 -9.54 0.34
N HIS A 68 -18.03 -9.55 1.62
CA HIS A 68 -16.76 -8.98 2.10
C HIS A 68 -15.54 -9.70 1.54
N ILE A 69 -15.58 -11.03 1.42
CA ILE A 69 -14.46 -11.82 0.87
C ILE A 69 -14.21 -11.49 -0.60
N TYR A 70 -15.27 -11.40 -1.42
CA TYR A 70 -15.12 -11.06 -2.83
C TYR A 70 -14.60 -9.64 -3.03
N PHE A 71 -15.14 -8.68 -2.27
CA PHE A 71 -14.68 -7.30 -2.30
C PHE A 71 -13.19 -7.20 -1.99
N TYR A 72 -12.77 -7.82 -0.89
CA TYR A 72 -11.39 -7.78 -0.45
C TYR A 72 -10.45 -8.43 -1.47
N LYS A 73 -10.85 -9.57 -2.06
CA LYS A 73 -10.08 -10.21 -3.15
C LYS A 73 -9.95 -9.30 -4.36
N LEU A 74 -11.03 -8.63 -4.77
CA LEU A 74 -11.03 -7.69 -5.89
C LEU A 74 -10.06 -6.53 -5.63
N THR A 75 -10.14 -5.87 -4.46
CA THR A 75 -9.23 -4.78 -4.08
C THR A 75 -7.78 -5.25 -4.07
N LEU A 76 -7.49 -6.43 -3.51
CA LEU A 76 -6.13 -6.98 -3.47
C LEU A 76 -5.56 -7.22 -4.87
N VAL A 77 -6.35 -7.82 -5.78
CA VAL A 77 -5.92 -8.06 -7.17
C VAL A 77 -5.64 -6.75 -7.90
N LEU A 78 -6.53 -5.75 -7.76
CA LEU A 78 -6.35 -4.44 -8.36
C LEU A 78 -5.13 -3.70 -7.77
N SER A 79 -4.89 -3.78 -6.47
CA SER A 79 -3.72 -3.18 -5.82
C SER A 79 -2.41 -3.79 -6.32
N ILE A 80 -2.34 -5.13 -6.47
CA ILE A 80 -1.17 -5.80 -7.05
C ILE A 80 -0.96 -5.36 -8.50
N LEU A 81 -2.04 -5.31 -9.29
CA LEU A 81 -1.95 -4.87 -10.69
C LEU A 81 -1.46 -3.43 -10.81
N SER A 82 -2.01 -2.51 -10.01
CA SER A 82 -1.56 -1.12 -9.95
C SER A 82 -0.07 -1.03 -9.59
N PHE A 83 0.36 -1.76 -8.56
CA PHE A 83 1.75 -1.81 -8.13
C PHE A 83 2.67 -2.31 -9.26
N LEU A 84 2.29 -3.36 -9.99
CA LEU A 84 3.11 -3.89 -11.09
C LEU A 84 3.28 -2.87 -12.22
N PHE A 85 2.23 -2.13 -12.56
CA PHE A 85 2.34 -1.04 -13.55
C PHE A 85 3.21 0.12 -13.04
N ASN A 86 3.07 0.52 -11.77
CA ASN A 86 3.88 1.57 -11.16
C ASN A 86 5.37 1.18 -11.08
N PHE A 87 5.63 -0.04 -10.61
CA PHE A 87 6.98 -0.60 -10.49
C PHE A 87 7.62 -0.81 -11.87
N GLY A 88 6.84 -1.30 -12.83
CA GLY A 88 7.26 -1.41 -14.22
C GLY A 88 7.66 -0.05 -14.79
N ALA A 89 6.84 0.99 -14.59
CA ALA A 89 7.18 2.35 -14.97
C ALA A 89 8.50 2.80 -14.33
N PHE A 90 8.69 2.57 -13.03
CA PHE A 90 9.86 3.00 -12.29
C PHE A 90 11.18 2.37 -12.75
N CYS A 91 11.18 1.07 -13.04
CA CYS A 91 12.41 0.36 -13.41
C CYS A 91 12.79 0.51 -14.89
N THR A 92 11.84 0.85 -15.76
CA THR A 92 12.06 0.79 -17.21
C THR A 92 12.56 2.12 -17.81
N PRO A 93 13.49 2.07 -18.80
CA PRO A 93 14.11 3.27 -19.39
C PRO A 93 13.27 3.93 -20.49
N TYR A 94 11.94 3.86 -20.41
CA TYR A 94 11.02 4.15 -21.51
C TYR A 94 9.97 5.22 -21.14
N TRP A 95 10.39 6.24 -20.40
CA TRP A 95 9.53 7.38 -20.06
C TRP A 95 9.44 8.37 -21.21
N LEU A 96 10.59 8.69 -21.81
CA LEU A 96 10.68 9.58 -22.95
C LEU A 96 11.67 8.96 -23.96
N ILE A 97 11.30 8.98 -25.23
CA ILE A 97 12.06 8.42 -26.35
C ILE A 97 12.15 9.43 -27.48
N SER A 98 13.26 9.44 -28.21
CA SER A 98 13.39 10.22 -29.44
C SER A 98 12.77 9.48 -30.63
N TRP A 99 12.29 10.25 -31.62
CA TRP A 99 11.81 9.71 -32.87
C TRP A 99 12.91 8.93 -33.60
N PRO A 100 12.68 7.65 -33.96
CA PRO A 100 13.71 6.80 -34.59
C PRO A 100 14.11 7.27 -35.99
N ARG A 101 13.30 8.12 -36.63
CA ARG A 101 13.56 8.68 -37.97
C ARG A 101 14.66 9.74 -37.96
N PHE A 102 14.89 10.40 -36.82
CA PHE A 102 15.90 11.44 -36.69
C PHE A 102 17.12 10.91 -35.95
N HIS A 103 18.31 11.13 -36.52
CA HIS A 103 19.56 10.80 -35.84
C HIS A 103 19.83 11.80 -34.74
N THR A 104 19.36 11.49 -33.53
CA THR A 104 19.58 12.29 -32.33
C THR A 104 20.59 11.62 -31.39
N PRO A 105 21.45 12.42 -30.72
CA PRO A 105 22.37 11.89 -29.73
C PRO A 105 21.66 11.32 -28.50
N PHE A 106 20.43 11.75 -28.23
CA PHE A 106 19.56 11.18 -27.22
C PHE A 106 18.72 10.04 -27.81
N LYS A 107 18.58 8.92 -27.10
CA LYS A 107 17.70 7.80 -27.50
C LYS A 107 16.50 7.66 -26.59
N ARG A 108 16.74 7.43 -25.30
CA ARG A 108 15.67 7.17 -24.33
C ARG A 108 16.12 7.47 -22.91
N ILE A 109 15.16 7.76 -22.06
CA ILE A 109 15.35 7.97 -20.62
C ILE A 109 14.22 7.32 -19.84
N GLY A 110 14.56 6.71 -18.71
CA GLY A 110 13.64 6.45 -17.62
C GLY A 110 14.10 7.14 -16.35
N LEU A 111 13.48 6.80 -15.22
CA LEU A 111 13.80 7.46 -13.95
C LEU A 111 15.26 7.28 -13.53
N TRP A 112 15.86 6.12 -13.80
CA TRP A 112 17.18 5.77 -13.26
C TRP A 112 18.24 5.51 -14.33
N THR A 113 17.83 5.30 -15.58
CA THR A 113 18.72 4.92 -16.67
C THR A 113 18.47 5.82 -17.88
N VAL A 114 19.55 6.27 -18.49
CA VAL A 114 19.53 7.10 -19.70
C VAL A 114 20.40 6.46 -20.77
N CYS A 115 19.99 6.55 -22.03
CA CYS A 115 20.72 5.99 -23.17
C CYS A 115 21.02 7.07 -24.21
N PHE A 116 22.29 7.14 -24.59
CA PHE A 116 22.81 8.05 -25.61
C PHE A 116 23.47 7.31 -26.77
N ASP A 117 23.52 7.98 -27.91
CA ASP A 117 24.12 7.53 -29.17
C ASP A 117 24.98 8.66 -29.75
N GLY A 118 26.05 9.01 -29.03
CA GLY A 118 27.02 10.03 -29.46
C GLY A 118 26.66 11.46 -29.04
N LEU A 119 26.23 11.64 -27.79
CA LEU A 119 26.03 12.99 -27.26
C LEU A 119 27.39 13.67 -27.02
N SER A 120 27.61 14.83 -27.64
CA SER A 120 28.79 15.67 -27.39
C SER A 120 28.37 17.05 -26.90
N LEU A 121 28.95 17.52 -25.79
CA LEU A 121 28.69 18.87 -25.28
C LEU A 121 29.44 19.90 -26.12
N LYS A 122 28.74 20.91 -26.64
CA LYS A 122 29.33 22.01 -27.42
C LYS A 122 30.45 22.79 -26.70
N ARG A 123 30.52 22.72 -25.37
CA ARG A 123 31.50 23.44 -24.53
C ARG A 123 32.40 22.49 -23.73
N ASP A 124 32.54 21.24 -24.16
CA ASP A 124 33.48 20.32 -23.52
C ASP A 124 34.86 20.41 -24.20
N GLU A 125 35.86 20.84 -23.43
CA GLU A 125 37.27 20.94 -23.88
C GLU A 125 37.84 19.59 -24.31
N ASN A 126 37.29 18.48 -23.80
CA ASN A 126 37.77 17.13 -24.08
C ASN A 126 37.01 16.45 -25.24
N MET A 127 36.03 17.12 -25.85
CA MET A 127 35.19 16.61 -26.95
C MET A 127 34.68 15.17 -26.73
N GLN A 128 34.35 14.82 -25.48
CA GLN A 128 33.92 13.46 -25.16
C GLN A 128 32.52 13.19 -25.72
N SER A 129 32.39 12.08 -26.45
CA SER A 129 31.13 11.58 -26.96
C SER A 129 30.59 10.48 -26.03
N TYR A 130 29.35 10.64 -25.58
CA TYR A 130 28.68 9.73 -24.66
C TYR A 130 27.86 8.67 -25.41
N TYR A 131 28.12 7.39 -25.12
CA TYR A 131 27.46 6.25 -25.77
C TYR A 131 26.92 5.23 -24.77
N GLY A 132 25.85 4.56 -25.16
CA GLY A 132 25.28 3.42 -24.44
C GLY A 132 24.27 3.83 -23.36
N CYS A 133 23.77 2.82 -22.65
CA CYS A 133 22.82 2.97 -21.56
C CYS A 133 23.54 2.91 -20.23
N TRP A 134 23.40 3.95 -19.42
CA TRP A 134 24.06 4.04 -18.13
C TRP A 134 23.09 4.53 -17.06
N TRP A 135 23.39 4.13 -15.84
CA TRP A 135 22.68 4.61 -14.66
C TRP A 135 22.98 6.09 -14.42
N ILE A 136 21.97 6.84 -14.00
CA ILE A 136 21.97 8.31 -13.98
C ILE A 136 23.06 8.93 -13.12
N PHE A 137 23.42 8.33 -11.97
CA PHE A 137 24.47 8.87 -11.10
C PHE A 137 25.85 8.23 -11.30
N THR A 138 26.08 7.58 -12.44
CA THR A 138 27.44 7.19 -12.83
C THR A 138 28.39 8.40 -12.83
N THR A 139 29.65 8.16 -12.48
CA THR A 139 30.71 9.18 -12.55
C THR A 139 30.98 9.62 -14.00
N TYR A 140 30.67 8.75 -14.96
CA TYR A 140 30.79 9.02 -16.39
C TYR A 140 30.02 10.28 -16.83
N PHE A 141 28.87 10.58 -16.22
CA PHE A 141 28.04 11.75 -16.56
C PHE A 141 28.19 12.93 -15.59
N TRP A 142 29.27 13.00 -14.81
CA TRP A 142 29.45 14.07 -13.82
C TRP A 142 29.26 15.49 -14.39
N ARG A 143 29.79 15.75 -15.59
CA ARG A 143 29.69 17.05 -16.28
C ARG A 143 28.28 17.38 -16.76
N LEU A 144 27.52 16.38 -17.20
CA LEU A 144 26.15 16.50 -17.70
C LEU A 144 25.12 16.65 -16.59
N ARG A 145 25.47 16.27 -15.36
CA ARG A 145 24.52 16.10 -14.25
C ARG A 145 23.68 17.34 -13.97
N LYS A 146 24.30 18.53 -14.00
CA LYS A 146 23.62 19.80 -13.70
C LYS A 146 22.56 20.17 -14.74
N THR A 147 22.76 19.77 -15.98
CA THR A 147 21.85 20.11 -17.09
C THR A 147 20.76 19.06 -17.24
N MET A 148 21.13 17.77 -17.17
CA MET A 148 20.21 16.66 -17.45
C MET A 148 19.33 16.28 -16.25
N PHE A 149 19.72 16.61 -15.02
CA PHE A 149 18.96 16.29 -13.79
C PHE A 149 18.52 17.56 -13.07
N PRO A 150 17.58 18.31 -13.65
CA PRO A 150 17.01 19.47 -12.99
C PRO A 150 16.27 19.05 -11.71
N PRO A 151 16.10 19.97 -10.74
CA PRO A 151 15.43 19.67 -9.47
C PRO A 151 14.03 19.05 -9.62
N TRP A 152 13.27 19.46 -10.63
CA TRP A 152 11.93 18.90 -10.89
C TRP A 152 11.98 17.40 -11.21
N PHE A 153 13.02 16.92 -11.90
CA PHE A 153 13.16 15.50 -12.25
C PHE A 153 13.50 14.68 -11.01
N VAL A 154 14.28 15.23 -10.09
CA VAL A 154 14.56 14.62 -8.78
C VAL A 154 13.28 14.51 -7.95
N ILE A 155 12.40 15.52 -8.00
CA ILE A 155 11.08 15.45 -7.32
C ILE A 155 10.24 14.31 -7.91
N VAL A 156 10.22 14.13 -9.24
CA VAL A 156 9.54 12.99 -9.89
C VAL A 156 10.07 11.65 -9.38
N GLN A 157 11.40 11.49 -9.29
CA GLN A 157 12.03 10.27 -8.78
C GLN A 157 11.62 9.97 -7.33
N ILE A 158 11.71 10.97 -6.44
CA ILE A 158 11.36 10.81 -5.03
C ILE A 158 9.86 10.51 -4.88
N SER A 159 9.01 11.24 -5.59
CA SER A 159 7.56 11.08 -5.56
C SER A 159 7.14 9.67 -6.02
N SER A 160 7.71 9.18 -7.12
CA SER A 160 7.46 7.82 -7.61
C SER A 160 7.96 6.75 -6.62
N THR A 161 9.12 6.97 -6.00
CA THR A 161 9.66 6.04 -4.98
C THR A 161 8.75 5.96 -3.75
N ILE A 162 8.26 7.10 -3.25
CA ILE A 162 7.33 7.16 -2.11
C ILE A 162 6.03 6.43 -2.43
N SER A 163 5.46 6.65 -3.62
CA SER A 163 4.25 5.96 -4.06
C SER A 163 4.44 4.43 -4.07
N ILE A 164 5.53 3.92 -4.64
CA ILE A 164 5.80 2.48 -4.68
C ILE A 164 5.94 1.88 -3.27
N ILE A 165 6.61 2.58 -2.36
CA ILE A 165 6.75 2.13 -0.96
C ILE A 165 5.37 2.07 -0.29
N LEU A 166 4.54 3.10 -0.48
CA LEU A 166 3.19 3.13 0.06
C LEU A 166 2.31 2.03 -0.53
N ASP A 167 2.42 1.74 -1.82
CA ASP A 167 1.70 0.64 -2.48
C ASP A 167 2.06 -0.72 -1.86
N ILE A 168 3.35 -0.96 -1.59
CA ILE A 168 3.81 -2.19 -0.91
C ILE A 168 3.21 -2.28 0.50
N ILE A 169 3.26 -1.20 1.27
CA ILE A 169 2.68 -1.14 2.63
C ILE A 169 1.17 -1.42 2.56
N CYS A 170 0.45 -0.82 1.61
CA CYS A 170 -0.97 -1.06 1.37
C CYS A 170 -1.26 -2.54 1.09
N ILE A 171 -0.49 -3.19 0.21
CA ILE A 171 -0.67 -4.61 -0.12
C ILE A 171 -0.42 -5.51 1.10
N VAL A 172 0.60 -5.21 1.90
CA VAL A 172 0.89 -5.97 3.14
C VAL A 172 -0.21 -5.79 4.17
N LEU A 173 -0.65 -4.55 4.43
CA LEU A 173 -1.72 -4.25 5.39
C LEU A 173 -3.06 -4.83 4.95
N LEU A 174 -3.37 -4.74 3.66
CA LEU A 174 -4.47 -5.47 3.07
C LEU A 174 -4.30 -6.93 3.46
N SER A 175 -3.21 -7.60 3.08
CA SER A 175 -3.02 -9.05 3.28
C SER A 175 -3.23 -9.50 4.73
N ILE A 176 -2.76 -8.70 5.70
CA ILE A 176 -2.99 -8.94 7.14
C ILE A 176 -4.46 -8.77 7.52
N SER A 177 -5.13 -7.73 7.02
CA SER A 177 -6.54 -7.45 7.32
C SER A 177 -7.50 -8.55 6.82
N ARG A 178 -7.10 -9.31 5.79
CA ARG A 178 -7.83 -10.52 5.36
C ARG A 178 -7.98 -11.53 6.50
N ASN A 179 -6.89 -11.77 7.22
CA ASN A 179 -6.83 -12.79 8.26
C ASN A 179 -7.57 -12.34 9.53
N SER A 180 -7.63 -11.04 9.79
CA SER A 180 -8.39 -10.49 10.92
C SER A 180 -9.88 -10.39 10.63
N ALA A 181 -10.30 -10.14 9.38
CA ALA A 181 -11.71 -10.16 8.98
C ALA A 181 -12.37 -11.52 9.24
N LEU A 182 -11.64 -12.62 9.07
CA LEU A 182 -12.11 -13.97 9.39
C LEU A 182 -12.40 -14.20 10.88
N LYS A 183 -11.93 -13.32 11.78
CA LYS A 183 -12.11 -13.43 13.23
C LYS A 183 -13.35 -12.68 13.76
N GLY A 184 -14.15 -12.05 12.91
CA GLY A 184 -15.52 -11.61 13.23
C GLY A 184 -15.70 -10.26 13.96
N THR A 185 -14.64 -9.48 14.19
CA THR A 185 -14.77 -8.20 14.91
C THR A 185 -15.04 -7.01 13.96
N ILE A 186 -16.32 -6.71 13.72
CA ILE A 186 -16.80 -5.68 12.77
C ILE A 186 -16.26 -4.27 13.07
N SER A 187 -16.23 -3.85 14.35
CA SER A 187 -15.79 -2.49 14.73
C SER A 187 -14.31 -2.23 14.43
N SER A 188 -13.47 -3.25 14.55
CA SER A 188 -12.03 -3.15 14.26
C SER A 188 -11.75 -3.13 12.76
N MET A 189 -12.59 -3.79 11.95
CA MET A 189 -12.46 -3.85 10.49
C MET A 189 -12.60 -2.47 9.83
N TYR A 190 -13.55 -1.65 10.27
CA TYR A 190 -13.75 -0.30 9.73
C TYR A 190 -12.51 0.58 9.91
N GLN A 191 -11.85 0.50 11.08
CA GLN A 191 -10.64 1.26 11.37
C GLN A 191 -9.49 0.87 10.43
N TYR A 192 -9.27 -0.43 10.20
CA TYR A 192 -8.23 -0.89 9.28
C TYR A 192 -8.48 -0.48 7.83
N LEU A 193 -9.71 -0.60 7.34
CA LEU A 193 -10.06 -0.21 5.97
C LEU A 193 -9.90 1.29 5.75
N PHE A 194 -10.26 2.11 6.74
CA PHE A 194 -10.06 3.55 6.69
C PHE A 194 -8.56 3.92 6.62
N SER A 195 -7.71 3.29 7.43
CA SER A 195 -6.26 3.51 7.41
C SER A 195 -5.64 3.11 6.06
N ILE A 196 -6.03 1.97 5.50
CA ILE A 196 -5.55 1.50 4.19
C ILE A 196 -5.99 2.47 3.08
N GLN A 197 -7.23 2.94 3.12
CA GLN A 197 -7.76 3.91 2.16
C GLN A 197 -6.96 5.22 2.20
N LEU A 198 -6.62 5.71 3.39
CA LEU A 198 -5.82 6.93 3.56
C LEU A 198 -4.42 6.76 2.96
N LEU A 199 -3.75 5.63 3.23
CA LEU A 199 -2.44 5.33 2.67
C LEU A 199 -2.48 5.22 1.14
N ASN A 200 -3.49 4.55 0.59
CA ASN A 200 -3.68 4.45 -0.85
C ASN A 200 -3.92 5.84 -1.48
N ALA A 201 -4.70 6.71 -0.82
CA ALA A 201 -4.94 8.06 -1.31
C ALA A 201 -3.63 8.87 -1.38
N ILE A 202 -2.80 8.77 -0.34
CA ILE A 202 -1.48 9.42 -0.31
C ILE A 202 -0.58 8.85 -1.43
N SER A 203 -0.56 7.52 -1.64
CA SER A 203 0.22 6.91 -2.73
C SER A 203 -0.19 7.46 -4.10
N VAL A 204 -1.50 7.47 -4.39
CA VAL A 204 -2.03 7.98 -5.66
C VAL A 204 -1.68 9.46 -5.86
N LEU A 205 -1.73 10.29 -4.81
CA LEU A 205 -1.33 11.69 -4.88
C LEU A 205 0.14 11.86 -5.29
N PHE A 206 1.06 11.09 -4.69
CA PHE A 206 2.47 11.12 -5.07
C PHE A 206 2.71 10.57 -6.49
N ASN A 207 1.97 9.54 -6.92
CA ASN A 207 2.07 9.06 -8.30
C ASN A 207 1.57 10.13 -9.30
N LEU A 208 0.42 10.75 -9.03
CA LEU A 208 -0.12 11.84 -9.85
C LEU A 208 0.82 13.04 -9.91
N LEU A 209 1.47 13.41 -8.79
CA LEU A 209 2.47 14.46 -8.76
C LEU A 209 3.65 14.13 -9.70
N ALA A 210 4.14 12.88 -9.68
CA ALA A 210 5.22 12.42 -10.56
C ALA A 210 4.81 12.51 -12.04
N ILE A 211 3.62 12.01 -12.38
CA ILE A 211 3.06 12.01 -13.75
C ILE A 211 2.85 13.43 -14.26
N PHE A 212 2.31 14.32 -13.42
CA PHE A 212 1.99 15.70 -13.78
C PHE A 212 3.25 16.53 -13.97
N LEU A 213 4.20 16.45 -13.03
CA LEU A 213 5.48 17.15 -13.16
C LEU A 213 6.24 16.67 -14.40
N PHE A 214 6.33 15.36 -14.62
CA PHE A 214 7.01 14.86 -15.81
C PHE A 214 6.29 15.28 -17.10
N GLY A 215 4.95 15.19 -17.14
CA GLY A 215 4.16 15.56 -18.31
C GLY A 215 4.28 17.04 -18.70
N ILE A 216 4.37 17.94 -17.74
CA ILE A 216 4.54 19.38 -18.01
C ILE A 216 5.98 19.71 -18.38
N TYR A 217 6.96 19.22 -17.62
CA TYR A 217 8.33 19.70 -17.77
C TYR A 217 9.11 18.99 -18.86
N ALA A 218 8.74 17.76 -19.24
CA ALA A 218 9.49 16.97 -20.24
C ALA A 218 9.60 17.67 -21.61
N ASN A 219 8.54 18.35 -22.06
CA ASN A 219 8.52 18.99 -23.39
C ASN A 219 8.67 20.53 -23.36
N ASN A 220 8.45 21.17 -22.21
CA ASN A 220 8.40 22.63 -22.13
C ASN A 220 9.76 23.29 -21.83
N VAL A 221 10.70 22.58 -21.20
CA VAL A 221 11.97 23.17 -20.76
C VAL A 221 13.09 22.85 -21.75
N THR A 222 13.40 23.78 -22.64
CA THR A 222 14.45 23.62 -23.67
C THR A 222 15.86 23.33 -23.13
N THR A 223 16.09 23.55 -21.83
CA THR A 223 17.43 23.47 -21.22
C THR A 223 17.77 22.12 -20.61
N TRP A 224 16.79 21.24 -20.35
CA TRP A 224 17.07 19.98 -19.64
C TRP A 224 17.57 18.86 -20.57
N MET A 225 17.18 18.86 -21.85
CA MET A 225 17.60 17.83 -22.80
C MET A 225 17.72 18.39 -24.24
N PRO A 226 18.79 18.03 -24.98
CA PRO A 226 18.94 18.45 -26.37
C PRO A 226 17.90 17.79 -27.27
N ASN A 227 17.36 18.57 -28.22
CA ASN A 227 16.38 18.12 -29.21
C ASN A 227 15.08 17.55 -28.61
N GLN A 228 14.50 18.27 -27.64
CA GLN A 228 13.24 17.89 -27.00
C GLN A 228 12.05 17.81 -28.00
N ASP A 229 12.03 18.64 -29.05
CA ASP A 229 10.87 18.77 -29.96
C ASP A 229 10.62 17.50 -30.78
N ILE A 230 11.63 16.63 -30.86
CA ILE A 230 11.59 15.33 -31.52
C ILE A 230 11.60 14.17 -30.52
N SER A 231 11.19 14.43 -29.28
CA SER A 231 10.99 13.42 -28.25
C SER A 231 9.52 13.30 -27.85
N TYR A 232 9.08 12.11 -27.48
CA TYR A 232 7.69 11.84 -27.06
C TYR A 232 7.63 10.87 -25.88
N LEU A 233 6.53 10.96 -25.12
CA LEU A 233 6.26 10.13 -23.95
C LEU A 233 5.93 8.70 -24.39
N TYR A 234 6.50 7.71 -23.71
CA TYR A 234 6.38 6.30 -24.12
C TYR A 234 5.80 5.40 -23.01
N ILE A 235 5.93 4.09 -23.18
CA ILE A 235 5.15 3.09 -22.46
C ILE A 235 5.32 3.13 -20.94
N SER A 236 6.50 3.49 -20.41
CA SER A 236 6.69 3.59 -18.96
C SER A 236 5.87 4.72 -18.36
N TYR A 237 5.82 5.87 -19.05
CA TYR A 237 4.98 6.98 -18.63
C TYR A 237 3.50 6.59 -18.70
N ALA A 238 3.07 5.93 -19.79
CA ALA A 238 1.71 5.41 -19.91
C ALA A 238 1.38 4.40 -18.80
N SER A 239 2.30 3.51 -18.42
CA SER A 239 2.07 2.57 -17.33
C SER A 239 1.92 3.25 -15.96
N ALA A 240 2.65 4.34 -15.70
CA ALA A 240 2.44 5.14 -14.49
C ALA A 240 1.04 5.75 -14.46
N VAL A 241 0.58 6.30 -15.60
CA VAL A 241 -0.79 6.84 -15.76
C VAL A 241 -1.85 5.75 -15.52
N VAL A 242 -1.68 4.57 -16.10
CA VAL A 242 -2.58 3.43 -15.90
C VAL A 242 -2.63 3.01 -14.43
N SER A 243 -1.48 2.94 -13.76
CA SER A 243 -1.42 2.67 -12.32
C SER A 243 -2.21 3.71 -11.52
N ALA A 244 -2.03 5.01 -11.80
CA ALA A 244 -2.77 6.06 -11.11
C ALA A 244 -4.29 5.94 -11.31
N ILE A 245 -4.74 5.62 -12.53
CA ILE A 245 -6.16 5.38 -12.83
C ILE A 245 -6.69 4.19 -12.01
N ILE A 246 -5.99 3.05 -12.01
CA ILE A 246 -6.38 1.88 -11.21
C ILE A 246 -6.43 2.24 -9.72
N GLY A 247 -5.45 3.00 -9.23
CA GLY A 247 -5.41 3.52 -7.87
C GLY A 247 -6.65 4.35 -7.50
N LEU A 248 -7.09 5.25 -8.39
CA LEU A 248 -8.32 6.03 -8.22
C LEU A 248 -9.57 5.15 -8.19
N PHE A 249 -9.65 4.13 -9.06
CA PHE A 249 -10.74 3.16 -9.02
C PHE A 249 -10.81 2.41 -7.69
N ILE A 250 -9.67 1.98 -7.15
CA ILE A 250 -9.60 1.35 -5.83
C ILE A 250 -10.14 2.27 -4.74
N LEU A 251 -9.79 3.57 -4.79
CA LEU A 251 -10.30 4.55 -3.82
C LEU A 251 -11.83 4.64 -3.86
N ILE A 252 -12.43 4.66 -5.05
CA ILE A 252 -13.89 4.72 -5.22
C ILE A 252 -14.54 3.44 -4.67
N ILE A 253 -14.01 2.27 -5.05
CA ILE A 253 -14.52 0.96 -4.63
C ILE A 253 -14.50 0.83 -3.09
N ASN A 254 -13.38 1.18 -2.45
CA ASN A 254 -13.24 1.19 -1.00
C ASN A 254 -14.17 2.20 -0.31
N PHE A 255 -14.34 3.39 -0.89
CA PHE A 255 -15.25 4.39 -0.35
C PHE A 255 -16.72 3.92 -0.38
N LEU A 256 -17.17 3.38 -1.51
CA LEU A 256 -18.52 2.84 -1.66
C LEU A 256 -18.78 1.69 -0.68
N PHE A 257 -17.79 0.82 -0.47
CA PHE A 257 -17.90 -0.27 0.48
C PHE A 257 -17.97 0.19 1.94
N MET A 258 -17.17 1.19 2.33
CA MET A 258 -17.28 1.80 3.65
C MET A 258 -18.65 2.47 3.86
N PHE A 259 -19.18 3.15 2.84
CA PHE A 259 -20.50 3.76 2.88
C PHE A 259 -21.62 2.70 3.01
N TYR A 260 -21.51 1.61 2.26
CA TYR A 260 -22.42 0.47 2.36
C TYR A 260 -22.44 -0.15 3.75
N ILE A 261 -21.26 -0.37 4.37
CA ILE A 261 -21.16 -0.89 5.74
C ILE A 261 -21.78 0.07 6.75
N ARG A 262 -21.50 1.38 6.62
CA ARG A 262 -21.98 2.40 7.55
C ARG A 262 -23.51 2.53 7.56
N ASN A 263 -24.15 2.36 6.40
CA ASN A 263 -25.60 2.54 6.26
C ASN A 263 -26.40 1.26 6.47
N LYS A 264 -25.76 0.13 6.80
CA LYS A 264 -26.53 -1.05 7.21
C LYS A 264 -27.24 -0.74 8.52
N PRO A 265 -28.58 -0.85 8.58
CA PRO A 265 -29.28 -0.75 9.85
C PRO A 265 -28.72 -1.88 10.73
N SER A 266 -28.19 -1.52 11.89
CA SER A 266 -27.95 -2.47 12.96
C SER A 266 -29.27 -3.22 13.17
N LEU A 267 -29.28 -4.53 12.96
CA LEU A 267 -30.42 -5.38 13.31
C LEU A 267 -30.69 -5.13 14.80
N VAL A 268 -31.66 -4.26 15.08
CA VAL A 268 -32.20 -4.09 16.43
C VAL A 268 -32.71 -5.48 16.80
N PRO A 269 -32.21 -6.09 17.88
CA PRO A 269 -32.67 -7.42 18.26
C PRO A 269 -34.19 -7.35 18.44
N ALA A 270 -34.90 -8.27 17.78
CA ALA A 270 -36.36 -8.33 17.74
C ALA A 270 -37.03 -8.41 19.13
N THR A 271 -36.24 -8.58 20.20
CA THR A 271 -36.67 -8.57 21.59
C THR A 271 -37.28 -7.24 22.04
N GLU A 272 -36.96 -6.10 21.41
CA GLU A 272 -37.53 -4.79 21.81
C GLU A 272 -38.92 -4.52 21.18
N LYS A 273 -39.24 -5.13 20.03
CA LYS A 273 -40.57 -4.99 19.41
C LYS A 273 -41.64 -5.86 20.07
N ALA A 274 -41.26 -6.95 20.72
CA ALA A 274 -42.20 -7.79 21.47
C ALA A 274 -42.64 -7.15 22.80
N LEU A 275 -41.81 -6.28 23.39
CA LEU A 275 -42.12 -5.64 24.67
C LEU A 275 -43.06 -4.42 24.52
N THR A 276 -43.12 -3.82 23.33
CA THR A 276 -43.98 -2.66 23.05
C THR A 276 -45.35 -3.02 22.48
N THR A 277 -45.62 -4.30 22.24
CA THR A 277 -46.96 -4.79 21.83
C THR A 277 -47.76 -5.39 22.98
N GLU A 278 -47.15 -5.52 24.17
CA GLU A 278 -47.76 -6.03 25.40
C GLU A 278 -48.06 -4.92 26.44
N LEU A 279 -47.88 -3.64 26.07
CA LEU A 279 -48.20 -2.44 26.86
C LEU A 279 -49.16 -1.54 26.08
#